data_AF-A0A849MWW8-F1
#
_entry.id   AF-A0A849MWW8-F1
#
_cell.length_a   1.000
_cell.length_b   1.000
_cell.length_c   1.000
_cell.angle_alpha   90.00
_cell.angle_beta   90.00
_cell.angle_gamma   90.00
#
_symmetry.space_group_name_H-M   'P 1'
#
loop_
_entity.id
_entity.type
_entity.pdbx_description
1 polymer ?
#
loop_
_entity_poly.entity_id
_entity_poly.type
_entity_poly.pdbx_seq_one_letter_code
_entity_poly.pdbx_strand_id
1 'polypeptide(L)'
;MARAAKKASEASEEPVRDINEDVQPEETPAFLKPLDGLNVGQLRQAISYAEARIRQREASEKASARDELMKLAQEKGFAIHDLFGDMAPRQAGPAKRGRKPKSEGASSERASPPAKYRNPATGEEWSGRGRAAKWIQVAEAEGKSRDEFLIEKPAAE
;
A
#
# COMPACT_ATOMS: atom_id res chain seq x y z
N MET A 1 -34.52 -55.64 31.54
CA MET A 1 -33.15 -55.21 31.20
C MET A 1 -33.04 -53.70 31.39
N ALA A 2 -31.83 -53.24 31.69
CA ALA A 2 -31.51 -52.13 32.58
C ALA A 2 -31.63 -50.71 31.99
N ARG A 3 -31.63 -49.75 32.91
CA ARG A 3 -31.49 -48.28 32.75
C ARG A 3 -30.18 -47.86 32.08
N ALA A 4 -30.21 -46.59 31.62
CA ALA A 4 -29.09 -45.65 31.41
C ALA A 4 -28.39 -45.75 30.03
N ALA A 5 -27.90 -44.69 29.39
CA ALA A 5 -27.62 -43.31 29.81
C ALA A 5 -27.38 -42.42 28.57
N LYS A 6 -27.45 -41.09 28.80
CA LYS A 6 -26.59 -40.02 28.22
C LYS A 6 -26.68 -39.80 26.69
N LYS A 7 -26.71 -38.57 26.17
CA LYS A 7 -26.30 -37.28 26.69
C LYS A 7 -26.97 -36.24 25.78
N ALA A 8 -27.72 -35.32 26.36
CA ALA A 8 -28.20 -34.13 25.68
C ALA A 8 -26.97 -33.39 25.10
N SER A 9 -26.99 -33.14 23.80
CA SER A 9 -26.11 -32.16 23.17
C SER A 9 -26.71 -30.77 23.43
N GLU A 10 -26.67 -30.38 24.70
CA GLU A 10 -26.75 -28.98 25.09
C GLU A 10 -25.38 -28.39 24.77
N ALA A 11 -25.19 -28.06 23.49
CA ALA A 11 -24.06 -27.25 23.07
C ALA A 11 -24.30 -25.87 23.70
N SER A 12 -23.65 -25.67 24.83
CA SER A 12 -23.53 -24.42 25.55
C SER A 12 -23.04 -23.34 24.58
N GLU A 13 -23.98 -22.57 24.05
CA GLU A 13 -23.72 -21.23 23.56
C GLU A 13 -23.27 -20.44 24.78
N GLU A 14 -21.95 -20.34 24.97
CA GLU A 14 -21.39 -19.49 26.01
C GLU A 14 -21.94 -18.07 25.78
N PRO A 15 -22.65 -17.47 26.75
CA PRO A 15 -23.10 -16.11 26.59
C PRO A 15 -21.87 -15.25 26.37
N VAL A 16 -21.85 -14.54 25.25
CA VAL A 16 -20.87 -13.48 24.94
C VAL A 16 -20.86 -12.59 26.18
N ARG A 17 -19.80 -12.70 26.98
CA ARG A 17 -19.67 -11.90 28.20
C ARG A 17 -19.67 -10.44 27.75
N ASP A 18 -20.74 -9.74 28.10
CA ASP A 18 -20.82 -8.29 28.00
C ASP A 18 -19.58 -7.71 28.70
N ILE A 19 -18.71 -7.09 27.91
CA ILE A 19 -17.45 -6.45 28.34
C ILE A 19 -17.65 -5.24 29.28
N ASN A 20 -18.89 -5.02 29.75
CA ASN A 20 -19.28 -3.96 30.67
C ASN A 20 -19.77 -4.49 32.02
N GLU A 21 -19.52 -5.76 32.35
CA GLU A 21 -19.89 -6.32 33.64
C GLU A 21 -18.66 -6.41 34.57
N ASP A 22 -18.73 -5.68 35.69
CA ASP A 22 -17.98 -5.90 36.92
C ASP A 22 -16.43 -5.78 36.89
N VAL A 23 -15.93 -4.53 36.90
CA VAL A 23 -14.60 -4.25 37.47
C VAL A 23 -14.71 -4.27 39.00
N GLN A 24 -14.53 -5.46 39.57
CA GLN A 24 -14.34 -5.67 41.00
C GLN A 24 -13.12 -4.84 41.49
N PRO A 25 -13.19 -4.15 42.65
CA PRO A 25 -12.11 -3.28 43.17
C PRO A 25 -10.92 -4.04 43.77
N GLU A 26 -10.69 -5.28 43.36
CA GLU A 26 -9.70 -6.17 43.95
C GLU A 26 -8.40 -6.10 43.12
N GLU A 27 -7.45 -5.31 43.63
CA GLU A 27 -6.07 -5.13 43.17
C GLU A 27 -5.87 -4.50 41.77
N THR A 28 -5.51 -3.21 41.75
CA THR A 28 -4.91 -2.61 40.56
C THR A 28 -3.68 -3.44 40.16
N PRO A 29 -3.61 -3.93 38.91
CA PRO A 29 -2.52 -4.80 38.49
C PRO A 29 -1.19 -4.09 38.65
N ALA A 30 -0.15 -4.82 39.07
CA ALA A 30 1.11 -4.23 39.51
C ALA A 30 1.75 -3.27 38.50
N PHE A 31 1.51 -3.46 37.20
CA PHE A 31 2.02 -2.60 36.12
C PHE A 31 1.32 -1.23 36.03
N LEU A 32 0.15 -1.06 36.65
CA LEU A 32 -0.58 0.21 36.69
C LEU A 32 -0.26 1.06 37.93
N LYS A 33 0.38 0.50 38.97
CA LYS A 33 0.81 1.26 40.16
C LYS A 33 1.61 2.54 39.86
N PRO A 34 2.47 2.60 38.82
CA PRO A 34 3.16 3.84 38.45
C PRO A 34 2.23 4.97 37.96
N LEU A 35 0.98 4.68 37.61
CA LEU A 35 0.03 5.67 37.10
C LEU A 35 -0.57 6.54 38.21
N ASP A 36 -0.61 6.06 39.46
CA ASP A 36 -1.26 6.74 40.60
C ASP A 36 -0.65 8.12 40.90
N GLY A 37 0.63 8.34 40.54
CA GLY A 37 1.33 9.61 40.72
C GLY A 37 1.33 10.53 39.50
N LEU A 38 0.71 10.15 38.39
CA LEU A 38 0.74 10.91 37.14
C LEU A 38 -0.38 11.95 37.07
N ASN A 39 -0.08 13.11 36.50
CA ASN A 39 -1.10 14.11 36.21
C ASN A 39 -1.89 13.77 34.92
N VAL A 40 -3.01 14.48 34.69
CA VAL A 40 -3.90 14.26 33.53
C VAL A 40 -3.16 14.33 32.18
N GLY A 41 -2.19 15.24 32.05
CA GLY A 41 -1.39 15.35 30.82
C GLY A 41 -0.51 14.13 30.60
N GLN A 42 0.16 13.66 31.64
CA GLN A 42 0.99 12.46 31.61
C GLN A 42 0.17 11.18 31.38
N LEU A 43 -1.02 11.09 31.97
CA LEU A 43 -1.95 9.97 31.74
C LEU A 43 -2.41 9.93 30.28
N ARG A 44 -2.74 11.07 29.67
CA ARG A 44 -3.07 11.14 28.23
C ARG A 44 -1.90 10.70 27.35
N GLN A 45 -0.68 11.10 27.70
CA GLN A 45 0.52 10.67 27.00
C GLN A 45 0.74 9.15 27.13
N ALA A 46 0.51 8.58 28.31
CA ALA A 46 0.60 7.14 28.55
C ALA A 46 -0.43 6.37 27.70
N ILE A 47 -1.68 6.87 27.59
CA ILE A 47 -2.71 6.28 26.72
C ILE A 47 -2.27 6.27 25.26
N SER A 48 -1.84 7.42 24.74
CA SER A 48 -1.38 7.52 23.35
C SER A 48 -0.20 6.59 23.05
N TYR A 49 0.76 6.52 24.00
CA TYR A 49 1.90 5.61 23.87
C TYR A 49 1.46 4.13 23.93
N ALA A 50 0.56 3.77 24.83
CA ALA A 50 0.03 2.42 24.95
C ALA A 50 -0.72 2.00 23.67
N GLU A 51 -1.58 2.86 23.11
CA GLU A 51 -2.27 2.61 21.85
C GLU A 51 -1.30 2.40 20.68
N ALA A 52 -0.27 3.25 20.58
CA ALA A 52 0.77 3.09 19.56
C ALA A 52 1.51 1.76 19.73
N ARG A 53 1.80 1.37 20.98
CA ARG A 53 2.48 0.12 21.30
C ARG A 53 1.62 -1.11 21.00
N ILE A 54 0.32 -1.05 21.28
CA ILE A 54 -0.66 -2.09 20.92
C ILE A 54 -0.68 -2.27 19.41
N ARG A 55 -0.87 -1.19 18.65
CA ARG A 55 -0.86 -1.24 17.17
C ARG A 55 0.43 -1.82 16.62
N GLN A 56 1.58 -1.46 17.21
CA GLN A 56 2.87 -1.99 16.79
C GLN A 56 2.99 -3.50 17.05
N ARG A 57 2.57 -3.97 18.23
CA ARG A 57 2.59 -5.41 18.55
C ARG A 57 1.64 -6.18 17.64
N GLU A 58 0.41 -5.72 17.49
CA GLU A 58 -0.55 -6.35 16.58
C GLU A 58 -0.04 -6.39 15.15
N ALA A 59 0.57 -5.31 14.64
CA ALA A 59 1.11 -5.28 13.29
C ALA A 59 2.27 -6.27 13.13
N SER A 60 3.14 -6.38 14.13
CA SER A 60 4.23 -7.35 14.14
C SER A 60 3.71 -8.78 14.22
N GLU A 61 2.72 -9.05 15.08
CA GLU A 61 2.11 -10.38 15.22
C GLU A 61 1.37 -10.78 13.95
N LYS A 62 0.60 -9.87 13.34
CA LYS A 62 -0.06 -10.08 12.05
C LYS A 62 0.94 -10.30 10.91
N ALA A 63 2.11 -9.64 10.96
CA ALA A 63 3.17 -9.87 9.99
C ALA A 63 3.80 -11.26 10.18
N SER A 64 4.19 -11.62 11.39
CA SER A 64 4.74 -12.95 11.70
C SER A 64 3.75 -14.06 11.34
N ALA A 65 2.47 -13.92 11.67
CA ALA A 65 1.44 -14.89 11.32
C ALA A 65 1.27 -15.04 9.80
N ARG A 66 1.39 -13.93 9.04
CA ARG A 66 1.38 -13.98 7.58
C ARG A 66 2.58 -14.74 7.02
N ASP A 67 3.76 -14.48 7.57
CA ASP A 67 5.00 -15.13 7.12
C ASP A 67 4.98 -16.63 7.44
N GLU A 68 4.47 -17.02 8.61
CA GLU A 68 4.24 -18.41 8.98
C GLU A 68 3.26 -19.11 8.03
N LEU A 69 2.13 -18.46 7.72
CA LEU A 69 1.16 -18.98 6.76
C LEU A 69 1.74 -19.12 5.36
N MET A 70 2.53 -18.14 4.91
CA MET A 70 3.19 -18.18 3.61
C MET A 70 4.22 -19.31 3.54
N LYS A 71 5.02 -19.49 4.60
CA LYS A 71 5.98 -20.59 4.69
C LYS A 71 5.28 -21.94 4.67
N LEU A 72 4.19 -22.11 5.41
CA LEU A 72 3.42 -23.34 5.43
C LEU A 72 2.81 -23.65 4.05
N ALA A 73 2.25 -22.65 3.37
CA ALA A 73 1.71 -22.81 2.02
C ALA A 73 2.80 -23.27 1.03
N GLN A 74 3.97 -22.63 1.07
CA GLN A 74 5.12 -22.98 0.22
C GLN A 74 5.63 -24.40 0.49
N GLU A 75 5.73 -24.81 1.75
CA GLU A 75 6.13 -26.17 2.13
C GLU A 75 5.19 -27.21 1.54
N LYS A 76 3.90 -26.91 1.48
CA LYS A 76 2.88 -27.78 0.89
C LYS A 76 2.72 -27.61 -0.62
N GLY A 77 3.57 -26.79 -1.26
CA GLY A 77 3.57 -26.60 -2.71
C GLY A 77 2.44 -25.71 -3.24
N PHE A 78 1.78 -24.94 -2.38
CA PHE A 78 0.75 -23.99 -2.77
C PHE A 78 1.31 -22.57 -2.77
N ALA A 79 0.96 -21.75 -3.77
CA ALA A 79 1.11 -20.31 -3.63
C ALA A 79 -0.08 -19.77 -2.81
N ILE A 80 0.16 -18.74 -2.00
CA ILE A 80 -0.90 -18.09 -1.21
C ILE A 80 -2.07 -17.61 -2.10
N HIS A 81 -1.77 -17.27 -3.36
CA HIS A 81 -2.75 -16.87 -4.37
C HIS A 81 -3.66 -18.04 -4.80
N ASP A 82 -3.18 -19.28 -4.78
CA ASP A 82 -3.98 -20.45 -5.16
C ASP A 82 -4.98 -20.80 -4.06
N LEU A 83 -4.66 -20.45 -2.80
CA LEU A 83 -5.49 -20.72 -1.62
C LEU A 83 -6.59 -19.67 -1.43
N PHE A 84 -6.29 -18.40 -1.73
CA PHE A 84 -7.18 -17.27 -1.42
C PHE A 84 -7.62 -16.47 -2.66
N GLY A 85 -7.16 -16.81 -3.86
CA GLY A 85 -7.49 -16.11 -5.11
C GLY A 85 -7.05 -14.64 -5.13
N ASP A 86 -7.72 -13.82 -5.96
CA ASP A 86 -7.56 -12.35 -6.00
C ASP A 86 -8.34 -11.64 -4.85
N MET A 87 -8.68 -12.35 -3.77
CA MET A 87 -9.45 -11.79 -2.64
C MET A 87 -8.60 -10.91 -1.69
N ALA A 88 -7.31 -10.77 -1.94
CA ALA A 88 -6.49 -9.80 -1.23
C ALA A 88 -6.67 -8.39 -1.85
N PRO A 89 -7.00 -7.33 -1.06
CA PRO A 89 -6.85 -5.98 -1.56
C PRO A 89 -5.39 -5.82 -1.97
N ARG A 90 -5.16 -5.52 -3.25
CA ARG A 90 -3.82 -5.27 -3.80
C ARG A 90 -3.16 -4.25 -2.89
N GLN A 91 -2.14 -4.69 -2.14
CA GLN A 91 -1.38 -3.80 -1.26
C GLN A 91 -0.98 -2.60 -2.10
N ALA A 92 -1.38 -1.41 -1.67
CA ALA A 92 -0.95 -0.14 -2.23
C ALA A 92 0.53 0.11 -1.88
N GLY A 93 1.41 -0.85 -2.21
CA GLY A 93 2.79 -0.54 -2.52
C GLY A 93 2.84 0.16 -3.88
N PRO A 94 3.90 0.91 -4.20
CA PRO A 94 4.05 1.46 -5.54
C PRO A 94 3.95 0.29 -6.49
N ALA A 95 2.87 0.28 -7.29
CA ALA A 95 2.70 -0.70 -8.33
C ALA A 95 4.00 -0.68 -9.13
N LYS A 96 4.82 -1.74 -8.97
CA LYS A 96 5.65 -2.21 -10.07
C LYS A 96 4.63 -2.63 -11.11
N ARG A 97 4.11 -1.64 -11.84
CA ARG A 97 3.41 -1.79 -13.10
C ARG A 97 4.21 -2.85 -13.82
N GLY A 98 3.57 -4.01 -14.01
CA GLY A 98 4.21 -5.18 -14.54
C GLY A 98 5.05 -4.74 -15.73
N ARG A 99 6.37 -4.93 -15.63
CA ARG A 99 7.19 -5.00 -16.80
C ARG A 99 6.76 -6.30 -17.46
N LYS A 100 5.67 -6.22 -18.23
CA LYS A 100 5.16 -7.30 -19.05
C LYS A 100 6.37 -7.75 -19.88
N PRO A 101 6.76 -9.04 -19.87
CA PRO A 101 7.77 -9.50 -20.80
C PRO A 101 7.29 -9.11 -22.19
N LYS A 102 8.19 -8.48 -22.95
CA LYS A 102 8.00 -8.09 -24.34
C LYS A 102 7.55 -9.36 -25.08
N SER A 103 6.25 -9.52 -25.30
CA SER A 103 5.76 -10.47 -26.26
C SER A 103 6.09 -9.89 -27.63
N GLU A 104 7.04 -10.50 -28.35
CA GLU A 104 7.05 -10.47 -29.81
C GLU A 104 5.63 -10.74 -30.30
N GLY A 105 4.99 -9.74 -30.91
CA GLY A 105 3.66 -9.88 -31.48
C GLY A 105 2.82 -8.62 -31.32
N ALA A 106 2.53 -7.99 -32.47
CA ALA A 106 1.69 -6.81 -32.68
C ALA A 106 2.33 -5.45 -32.38
N SER A 107 3.04 -4.91 -33.38
CA SER A 107 3.10 -3.47 -33.66
C SER A 107 1.68 -2.91 -33.69
N SER A 108 1.23 -2.34 -32.58
CA SER A 108 0.26 -1.25 -32.66
C SER A 108 1.07 0.01 -32.89
N GLU A 109 1.19 0.35 -34.16
CA GLU A 109 1.74 1.59 -34.68
C GLU A 109 0.85 2.75 -34.23
N ARG A 110 0.88 3.06 -32.94
CA ARG A 110 0.41 4.34 -32.45
C ARG A 110 1.50 5.32 -32.85
N ALA A 111 1.43 5.76 -34.10
CA ALA A 111 2.35 6.71 -34.71
C ALA A 111 2.64 7.80 -33.68
N SER A 112 3.88 7.82 -33.19
CA SER A 112 4.33 8.97 -32.40
C SER A 112 4.16 10.17 -33.32
N PRO A 113 3.50 11.25 -32.86
CA PRO A 113 3.33 12.43 -33.71
C PRO A 113 4.72 12.88 -34.20
N PRO A 114 4.84 13.29 -35.47
CA PRO A 114 6.12 13.73 -36.01
C PRO A 114 6.71 14.80 -35.10
N ALA A 115 8.02 14.72 -34.86
CA ALA A 115 8.73 15.76 -34.14
C ALA A 115 8.49 17.09 -34.86
N LYS A 116 7.96 18.09 -34.15
CA LYS A 116 7.68 19.40 -34.72
C LYS A 116 8.86 20.36 -34.52
N TYR A 117 9.64 20.14 -33.46
CA TYR A 117 10.79 20.95 -33.10
C TYR A 117 12.04 20.09 -32.94
N ARG A 118 13.21 20.59 -33.34
CA ARG A 118 14.52 19.94 -33.17
C ARG A 118 15.58 20.92 -32.70
N ASN A 119 16.35 20.50 -31.71
CA ASN A 119 17.48 21.25 -31.21
C ASN A 119 18.69 21.08 -32.17
N PRO A 120 19.25 22.16 -32.75
CA PRO A 120 20.42 22.06 -33.63
C PRO A 120 21.71 21.72 -32.87
N ALA A 121 21.78 21.99 -31.57
CA ALA A 121 22.99 21.76 -30.77
C ALA A 121 23.08 20.32 -30.24
N THR A 122 21.95 19.71 -29.85
CA THR A 122 21.92 18.37 -29.23
C THR A 122 21.21 17.32 -30.08
N GLY A 123 20.49 17.73 -31.12
CA GLY A 123 19.67 16.84 -31.94
C GLY A 123 18.38 16.37 -31.27
N GLU A 124 18.05 16.88 -30.08
CA GLU A 124 16.83 16.50 -29.35
C GLU A 124 15.57 16.98 -30.08
N GLU A 125 14.55 16.13 -30.12
CA GLU A 125 13.30 16.38 -30.83
C GLU A 125 12.13 16.51 -29.87
N TRP A 126 11.19 17.42 -30.18
CA TRP A 126 9.96 17.61 -29.42
C TRP A 126 8.76 17.71 -30.36
N SER A 127 7.70 16.96 -30.06
CA SER A 127 6.49 16.90 -30.90
C SER A 127 5.55 18.10 -30.72
N GLY A 128 5.89 19.07 -29.87
CA GLY A 128 5.03 20.22 -29.58
C GLY A 128 3.82 19.91 -28.71
N ARG A 129 3.66 18.67 -28.25
CA ARG A 129 2.53 18.22 -27.45
C ARG A 129 2.94 17.97 -26.00
N GLY A 130 2.19 18.54 -25.06
CA GLY A 130 2.45 18.42 -23.62
C GLY A 130 3.43 19.48 -23.10
N ARG A 131 4.14 19.17 -22.01
CA ARG A 131 5.15 20.08 -21.44
C ARG A 131 6.32 20.27 -22.42
N ALA A 132 6.77 21.50 -22.57
CA ALA A 132 7.94 21.86 -23.38
C ALA A 132 9.18 21.06 -22.95
N ALA A 133 9.99 20.63 -23.91
CA ALA A 133 11.27 20.01 -23.61
C ALA A 133 12.19 20.98 -22.88
N LYS A 134 13.10 20.46 -22.05
CA LYS A 134 13.98 21.28 -21.20
C LYS A 134 14.80 22.30 -21.99
N TRP A 135 15.25 21.92 -23.19
CA TRP A 135 16.02 22.79 -24.08
C TRP A 135 15.18 23.93 -24.69
N ILE A 136 13.87 23.72 -24.94
CA ILE A 136 12.96 24.79 -25.38
C ILE A 136 12.73 25.78 -24.25
N GLN A 137 12.51 25.29 -23.02
CA GLN A 137 12.32 26.17 -21.86
C GLN A 137 13.56 27.04 -21.59
N VAL A 138 14.76 26.45 -21.76
CA VAL A 138 16.01 27.21 -21.64
C VAL A 138 16.14 28.23 -22.78
N ALA A 139 15.83 27.84 -24.02
CA ALA A 139 15.86 28.76 -25.15
C ALA A 139 14.86 29.93 -24.98
N GLU A 140 13.63 29.66 -24.54
CA GLU A 140 12.61 30.67 -24.23
C GLU A 140 13.08 31.59 -23.09
N ALA A 141 13.76 31.06 -22.06
CA ALA A 141 14.34 31.85 -20.98
C ALA A 141 15.52 32.73 -21.44
N GLU A 142 16.27 32.30 -22.45
CA GLU A 142 17.33 33.06 -23.11
C GLU A 142 16.79 34.09 -24.13
N GLY A 143 15.47 34.20 -24.28
CA GLY A 143 14.81 35.13 -25.19
C GLY A 143 14.71 34.65 -26.65
N LYS A 144 15.02 33.38 -26.91
CA LYS A 144 14.89 32.76 -28.24
C LYS A 144 13.47 32.26 -28.44
N SER A 145 12.99 32.35 -29.68
CA SER A 145 11.63 31.91 -29.99
C SER A 145 11.63 30.42 -30.27
N ARG A 146 10.66 29.69 -29.72
CA ARG A 146 10.48 28.25 -30.02
C ARG A 146 10.36 27.96 -31.52
N ASP A 147 9.92 28.94 -32.30
CA ASP A 147 9.76 28.84 -33.75
C ASP A 147 11.08 28.67 -34.51
N GLU A 148 12.20 29.09 -33.92
CA GLU A 148 13.55 28.90 -34.47
C GLU A 148 13.95 27.42 -34.52
N PHE A 149 13.27 26.58 -33.74
CA PHE A 149 13.54 25.17 -33.63
C PHE A 149 12.54 24.31 -34.40
N LEU A 150 11.58 24.89 -35.16
CA LEU A 150 10.66 24.09 -35.97
C LEU A 150 11.41 23.32 -37.06
N ILE A 151 11.12 22.01 -37.15
CA ILE A 151 11.62 21.16 -38.24
C ILE A 151 10.95 21.54 -39.57
N GLU A 152 9.64 21.80 -39.53
CA GLU A 152 8.88 22.35 -40.65
C GLU A 152 8.75 23.86 -40.46
N LYS A 153 9.81 24.61 -40.73
CA LYS A 153 9.72 26.08 -40.78
C LYS A 153 8.70 26.45 -41.88
N PRO A 154 7.53 27.04 -41.57
CA PRO A 154 6.72 27.61 -42.64
C PRO A 154 7.53 28.76 -43.23
N ALA A 155 7.95 28.61 -44.48
CA ALA A 155 8.55 29.70 -45.23
C ALA A 155 7.54 30.85 -45.22
N ALA A 156 8.00 32.02 -44.78
CA ALA A 156 7.22 33.24 -44.88
C ALA A 156 6.93 33.54 -46.35
N GLU A 157 5.64 33.70 -46.66
CA GLU A 157 5.14 34.63 -47.67
C GLU A 157 3.99 35.44 -47.05
#